data_AF-A0A929F3J4-F1
#
_entry.id   AF-A0A929F3J4-F1
#
_cell.length_a   1.000
_cell.length_b   1.000
_cell.length_c   1.000
_cell.angle_alpha   90.00
_cell.angle_beta   90.00
_cell.angle_gamma   90.00
#
_symmetry.space_group_name_H-M   'P 1'
#
loop_
_entity.id
_entity.type
_entity.pdbx_description
1 polymer ?
#
loop_
_entity_poly.entity_id
_entity_poly.type
_entity_poly.pdbx_seq_one_letter_code
_entity_poly.pdbx_strand_id
1 'polypeptide(L)'
;NCAVVIPAWSDQPVQYNIEHLEDIVDITQINNLILVNLAYSTTNNFLHEDVYGDLQTCYLRKEAAEKLNRAQTILDKKREGFRLIVYDGLRPRDVQYKMWHIVKGTAQQEYVADPEEGSIHNFGAAVDLSIVDDQGNLLDMGTPFDYFGDLAQPRYEKRFLKENKLTKKHVENRKLLRQVMEEAGFEGIVDEWWHFNAFPPAEVKRRYKIVEFLLPLSKMKTVLDESEGLSRDKNGFCILVNGSEKKLYLLKNNSIKLMFDIAIGEQGLGKTKEGDHKTPLGDYTIKWMVSRNGPLKQNPGGLDSFVVDRKTYAVLDTELYFGNLKKIRVKVLSDGTRKVSHDLHDRLITPEEIKIAQSEKLWTDA
;
A
#
# COMPACT_ATOMS: atom_id res chain seq x y z
N ASN A 1 -21.31 16.48 -18.42
CA ASN A 1 -20.57 17.65 -17.89
C ASN A 1 -20.13 17.38 -16.46
N CYS A 2 -19.06 16.62 -16.28
CA CYS A 2 -18.34 16.58 -15.00
C CYS A 2 -17.22 17.60 -15.14
N ALA A 3 -17.49 18.85 -14.77
CA ALA A 3 -16.42 19.81 -14.58
C ALA A 3 -15.50 19.23 -13.50
N VAL A 4 -14.20 19.14 -13.79
CA VAL A 4 -13.19 18.79 -12.78
C VAL A 4 -13.25 19.91 -11.75
N VAL A 5 -13.87 19.63 -10.61
CA VAL A 5 -13.73 20.49 -9.44
C VAL A 5 -12.28 20.30 -9.01
N ILE A 6 -11.42 21.23 -9.38
CA ILE A 6 -10.09 21.33 -8.81
C ILE A 6 -10.33 21.72 -7.35
N PRO A 7 -10.13 20.83 -6.36
CA PRO A 7 -10.33 21.20 -4.98
C PRO A 7 -9.37 22.35 -4.66
N ALA A 8 -9.87 23.36 -3.96
CA ALA A 8 -9.03 24.39 -3.40
C ALA A 8 -8.06 23.69 -2.44
N TRP A 9 -6.77 23.66 -2.80
CA TRP A 9 -5.74 23.10 -1.95
C TRP A 9 -5.69 23.93 -0.66
N SER A 10 -5.63 23.24 0.47
CA SER A 10 -5.29 23.84 1.77
C SER A 10 -4.04 24.73 1.59
N ASP A 11 -4.09 25.96 2.12
CA ASP A 11 -3.00 26.94 2.04
C ASP A 11 -1.68 26.47 2.69
N GLN A 12 -1.68 25.31 3.34
CA GLN A 12 -0.47 24.64 3.83
C GLN A 12 -0.46 23.17 3.40
N PRO A 13 0.56 22.73 2.63
CA PRO A 13 0.71 21.32 2.27
C PRO A 13 1.03 20.49 3.52
N VAL A 14 0.32 19.37 3.69
CA VAL A 14 0.64 18.39 4.72
C VAL A 14 2.03 17.83 4.43
N GLN A 15 2.95 17.93 5.38
CA GLN A 15 4.27 17.32 5.25
C GLN A 15 4.23 15.87 5.71
N TYR A 16 4.81 14.96 4.92
CA TYR A 16 4.87 13.53 5.23
C TYR A 16 6.30 13.11 5.56
N ASN A 17 6.44 11.96 6.22
CA ASN A 17 7.70 11.36 6.63
C ASN A 17 8.55 10.80 5.48
N ILE A 18 8.77 11.55 4.41
CA ILE A 18 9.49 11.08 3.22
C ILE A 18 11.02 11.26 3.31
N GLU A 19 11.55 11.96 4.31
CA GLU A 19 12.99 12.29 4.40
C GLU A 19 13.92 11.06 4.40
N HIS A 20 13.42 9.94 4.91
CA HIS A 20 14.14 8.66 4.96
C HIS A 20 13.94 7.80 3.69
N LEU A 21 13.05 8.23 2.80
CA LEU A 21 12.77 7.59 1.52
C LEU A 21 13.61 8.28 0.45
N GLU A 22 14.80 7.72 0.19
CA GLU A 22 15.69 8.23 -0.83
C GLU A 22 14.95 8.42 -2.16
N ASP A 23 15.17 9.58 -2.77
CA ASP A 23 14.64 9.95 -4.08
C ASP A 23 13.11 9.96 -4.20
N ILE A 24 12.33 10.18 -3.14
CA ILE A 24 10.90 10.51 -3.27
C ILE A 24 10.69 12.03 -3.31
N VAL A 25 9.90 12.50 -4.27
CA VAL A 25 9.57 13.92 -4.45
C VAL A 25 8.08 14.13 -4.71
N ASP A 26 7.56 15.25 -4.24
CA ASP A 26 6.24 15.76 -4.64
C ASP A 26 6.33 16.23 -6.09
N ILE A 27 5.47 15.70 -6.95
CA ILE A 27 5.53 15.99 -8.39
C ILE A 27 5.21 17.46 -8.70
N THR A 28 4.42 18.13 -7.86
CA THR A 28 4.03 19.53 -8.06
C THR A 28 5.19 20.49 -7.79
N GLN A 29 6.18 20.07 -6.99
CA GLN A 29 7.43 20.81 -6.77
C GLN A 29 8.37 20.72 -7.97
N ILE A 30 8.23 19.69 -8.82
CA ILE A 30 9.01 19.53 -10.05
C ILE A 30 8.34 20.28 -11.21
N ASN A 31 7.02 20.14 -11.35
CA ASN A 31 6.25 20.85 -12.35
C ASN A 31 4.82 21.10 -11.86
N ASN A 32 4.52 22.36 -11.54
CA ASN A 32 3.22 22.80 -11.01
C ASN A 32 2.12 22.95 -12.08
N LEU A 33 2.42 22.68 -13.37
CA LEU A 33 1.42 22.59 -14.43
C LEU A 33 0.73 21.23 -14.44
N ILE A 34 1.35 20.20 -13.86
CA ILE A 34 0.76 18.87 -13.75
C ILE A 34 -0.34 18.93 -12.70
N LEU A 35 -1.56 18.56 -13.09
CA LEU A 35 -2.70 18.51 -12.21
C LEU A 35 -2.69 17.21 -11.41
N VAL A 36 -3.20 17.26 -10.17
CA VAL A 36 -3.29 16.11 -9.28
C VAL A 36 -4.73 15.98 -8.80
N ASN A 37 -5.28 14.78 -8.96
CA ASN A 37 -6.57 14.38 -8.43
C ASN A 37 -6.47 12.94 -7.92
N LEU A 38 -5.92 12.76 -6.72
CA LEU A 38 -5.69 11.43 -6.13
C LEU A 38 -7.03 10.69 -5.95
N ALA A 39 -7.37 9.80 -6.87
CA ALA A 39 -8.71 9.20 -6.97
C ALA A 39 -9.12 8.45 -5.70
N TYR A 40 -8.13 7.86 -5.04
CA TYR A 40 -8.28 7.04 -3.84
C TYR A 40 -8.31 7.83 -2.52
N SER A 41 -8.28 9.17 -2.60
CA SER A 41 -8.47 10.11 -1.47
C SER A 41 -9.92 10.58 -1.29
N THR A 42 -10.85 9.97 -2.02
CA THR A 42 -12.29 10.27 -1.95
C THR A 42 -13.09 8.99 -2.01
N THR A 43 -14.38 9.01 -1.69
CA THR A 43 -15.27 7.83 -1.88
C THR A 43 -15.73 7.65 -3.33
N ASN A 44 -15.36 8.55 -4.25
CA ASN A 44 -15.73 8.48 -5.67
C ASN A 44 -14.66 7.71 -6.47
N ASN A 45 -14.49 6.44 -6.12
CA ASN A 45 -13.64 5.49 -6.81
C ASN A 45 -14.31 4.09 -6.80
N PHE A 46 -13.72 3.10 -7.45
CA PHE A 46 -14.32 1.77 -7.59
C PHE A 46 -14.46 0.99 -6.26
N LEU A 47 -13.71 1.38 -5.22
CA LEU A 47 -13.78 0.78 -3.88
C LEU A 47 -14.92 1.40 -3.05
N HIS A 48 -15.46 2.55 -3.48
CA HIS A 48 -16.42 3.35 -2.72
C HIS A 48 -15.93 3.78 -1.32
N GLU A 49 -14.61 3.82 -1.13
CA GLU A 49 -13.95 4.10 0.14
C GLU A 49 -12.74 5.01 -0.07
N ASP A 50 -12.50 5.94 0.86
CA ASP A 50 -11.27 6.72 0.94
C ASP A 50 -10.18 5.90 1.63
N VAL A 51 -9.32 5.27 0.82
CA VAL A 51 -8.27 4.38 1.32
C VAL A 51 -6.93 5.10 1.58
N TYR A 52 -6.79 6.31 1.02
CA TYR A 52 -5.62 7.19 1.24
C TYR A 52 -5.73 7.96 2.56
N GLY A 53 -6.94 8.33 2.98
CA GLY A 53 -7.20 9.11 4.18
C GLY A 53 -6.45 10.45 4.16
N ASP A 54 -5.46 10.60 5.03
CA ASP A 54 -4.70 11.84 5.14
C ASP A 54 -3.72 12.07 3.99
N LEU A 55 -3.48 11.12 3.07
CA LEU A 55 -2.54 11.28 1.95
C LEU A 55 -3.15 12.17 0.85
N GLN A 56 -2.65 13.40 0.74
CA GLN A 56 -3.13 14.43 -0.19
C GLN A 56 -2.09 14.82 -1.26
N THR A 57 -0.84 14.38 -1.10
CA THR A 57 0.26 14.74 -1.99
C THR A 57 0.61 13.58 -2.91
N CYS A 58 0.74 13.86 -4.21
CA CYS A 58 1.19 12.89 -5.19
C CYS A 58 2.72 12.81 -5.19
N TYR A 59 3.25 11.69 -4.73
CA TYR A 59 4.68 11.42 -4.68
C TYR A 59 5.11 10.48 -5.81
N LEU A 60 6.33 10.64 -6.29
CA LEU A 60 7.00 9.70 -7.19
C LEU A 60 8.48 9.61 -6.83
N ARG A 61 9.17 8.58 -7.34
CA ARG A 61 10.63 8.58 -7.41
C ARG A 61 11.08 9.77 -8.25
N LYS A 62 12.19 10.41 -7.87
CA LYS A 62 12.70 11.63 -8.51
C LYS A 62 12.87 11.46 -10.02
N GLU A 63 13.50 10.37 -10.45
CA GLU A 63 13.65 10.08 -11.89
C GLU A 63 12.30 9.87 -12.60
N ALA A 64 11.31 9.28 -11.92
CA ALA A 64 9.95 9.13 -12.47
C ALA A 64 9.22 10.49 -12.54
N ALA A 65 9.39 11.36 -11.56
CA ALA A 65 8.87 12.72 -11.57
C ALA A 65 9.54 13.57 -12.67
N GLU A 66 10.83 13.41 -12.90
CA GLU A 66 11.55 14.06 -14.00
C GLU A 66 11.08 13.55 -15.37
N LYS A 67 10.79 12.25 -15.51
CA LYS A 67 10.11 11.69 -16.69
C LYS A 67 8.74 12.35 -16.87
N LEU A 68 7.95 12.49 -15.81
CA LEU A 68 6.62 13.10 -15.89
C LEU A 68 6.66 14.58 -16.27
N ASN A 69 7.65 15.33 -15.78
CA ASN A 69 7.92 16.70 -16.21
C ASN A 69 8.25 16.77 -17.71
N ARG A 70 9.06 15.84 -18.23
CA ARG A 70 9.33 15.74 -19.67
C ARG A 70 8.05 15.43 -20.45
N ALA A 71 7.18 14.55 -19.95
CA ALA A 71 5.89 14.25 -20.56
C ALA A 71 5.01 15.51 -20.66
N GLN A 72 4.90 16.30 -19.58
CA GLN A 72 4.19 17.59 -19.62
C GLN A 72 4.79 18.54 -20.66
N THR A 73 6.12 18.65 -20.71
CA THR A 73 6.82 19.49 -21.71
C THR A 73 6.56 19.02 -23.15
N ILE A 74 6.51 17.71 -23.39
CA ILE A 74 6.19 17.13 -24.70
C ILE A 74 4.73 17.40 -25.07
N LEU A 75 3.81 17.26 -24.12
CA LEU A 75 2.39 17.57 -24.31
C LEU A 75 2.20 19.03 -24.70
N ASP A 76 2.82 19.96 -23.98
CA ASP A 76 2.76 21.40 -24.27
C ASP A 76 3.23 21.73 -25.69
N LYS A 77 4.27 21.06 -26.18
CA LYS A 77 4.75 21.22 -27.57
C LYS A 77 3.77 20.68 -28.62
N LYS A 78 3.03 19.62 -28.30
CA LYS A 78 2.07 18.98 -29.24
C LYS A 78 0.70 19.65 -29.21
N ARG A 79 0.32 20.20 -28.06
CA ARG A 79 -0.98 20.83 -27.76
C ARG A 79 -0.77 21.88 -26.66
N GLU A 80 -0.61 23.13 -27.08
CA GLU A 80 -0.48 24.25 -26.15
C GLU A 80 -1.70 24.32 -25.21
N GLY A 81 -1.46 24.59 -23.92
CA GLY A 81 -2.51 24.70 -22.91
C GLY A 81 -3.00 23.37 -22.32
N PHE A 82 -2.65 22.22 -22.90
CA PHE A 82 -3.05 20.90 -22.39
C PHE A 82 -2.21 20.51 -21.16
N ARG A 83 -2.81 19.82 -20.20
CA ARG A 83 -2.17 19.42 -18.94
C ARG A 83 -2.34 17.93 -18.67
N LEU A 84 -1.33 17.30 -18.11
CA LEU A 84 -1.47 15.98 -17.52
C LEU A 84 -2.26 16.10 -16.21
N ILE A 85 -3.09 15.11 -15.92
CA ILE A 85 -3.79 14.97 -14.64
C ILE A 85 -3.54 13.59 -14.05
N VAL A 86 -2.90 13.54 -12.88
CA VAL A 86 -2.51 12.31 -12.20
C VAL A 86 -3.58 11.87 -11.22
N TYR A 87 -3.99 10.60 -11.32
CA TYR A 87 -4.95 9.93 -10.45
C TYR A 87 -4.30 9.08 -9.36
N ASP A 88 -3.14 8.49 -9.66
CA ASP A 88 -2.32 7.74 -8.71
C ASP A 88 -0.82 7.86 -9.07
N GLY A 89 0.03 7.93 -8.05
CA GLY A 89 1.48 7.85 -8.15
C GLY A 89 2.03 6.84 -7.16
N LEU A 90 2.79 7.29 -6.15
CA LEU A 90 3.21 6.45 -5.04
C LEU A 90 2.01 6.06 -4.18
N ARG A 91 1.60 4.78 -4.28
CA ARG A 91 0.61 4.15 -3.41
C ARG A 91 1.34 3.33 -2.35
N PRO A 92 1.37 3.71 -1.07
CA PRO A 92 2.05 2.92 -0.05
C PRO A 92 1.42 1.52 0.10
N ARG A 93 2.20 0.54 0.57
CA ARG A 93 1.78 -0.86 0.60
C ARG A 93 0.60 -1.10 1.55
N ASP A 94 0.51 -0.37 2.66
CA ASP A 94 -0.64 -0.43 3.56
C ASP A 94 -1.96 -0.12 2.83
N VAL A 95 -1.96 0.87 1.94
CA VAL A 95 -3.09 1.16 1.05
C VAL A 95 -3.35 0.01 0.09
N GLN A 96 -2.31 -0.61 -0.50
CA GLN A 96 -2.47 -1.79 -1.36
C GLN A 96 -3.16 -2.95 -0.63
N TYR A 97 -2.81 -3.21 0.63
CA TYR A 97 -3.49 -4.21 1.45
C TYR A 97 -4.96 -3.87 1.69
N LYS A 98 -5.30 -2.60 1.95
CA LYS A 98 -6.71 -2.16 2.08
C LYS A 98 -7.48 -2.41 0.79
N MET A 99 -6.94 -1.97 -0.34
CA MET A 99 -7.57 -2.18 -1.66
C MET A 99 -7.80 -3.67 -1.93
N TRP A 100 -6.77 -4.50 -1.74
CA TRP A 100 -6.85 -5.95 -1.93
C TRP A 100 -7.89 -6.60 -1.02
N HIS A 101 -7.99 -6.16 0.24
CA HIS A 101 -8.99 -6.66 1.17
C HIS A 101 -10.42 -6.36 0.69
N ILE A 102 -10.67 -5.15 0.22
CA ILE A 102 -11.98 -4.71 -0.28
C ILE A 102 -12.40 -5.53 -1.51
N VAL A 103 -11.48 -5.78 -2.45
CA VAL A 103 -11.80 -6.50 -3.70
C VAL A 103 -11.72 -8.02 -3.59
N LYS A 104 -11.25 -8.57 -2.47
CA LYS A 104 -11.05 -10.02 -2.33
C LYS A 104 -12.36 -10.78 -2.54
N GLY A 105 -12.34 -11.74 -3.46
CA GLY A 105 -13.51 -12.54 -3.84
C GLY A 105 -14.48 -11.84 -4.80
N THR A 106 -14.15 -10.65 -5.28
CA THR A 106 -14.94 -9.91 -6.28
C THR A 106 -14.34 -10.06 -7.68
N ALA A 107 -15.09 -9.65 -8.72
CA ALA A 107 -14.59 -9.62 -10.09
C ALA A 107 -13.42 -8.62 -10.28
N GLN A 108 -13.29 -7.64 -9.39
CA GLN A 108 -12.25 -6.61 -9.42
C GLN A 108 -10.90 -7.12 -8.88
N GLN A 109 -10.86 -8.29 -8.23
CA GLN A 109 -9.62 -8.81 -7.63
C GLN A 109 -8.49 -8.96 -8.65
N GLU A 110 -8.79 -9.33 -9.89
CA GLU A 110 -7.79 -9.53 -10.95
C GLU A 110 -7.08 -8.23 -11.38
N TYR A 111 -7.64 -7.07 -11.04
CA TYR A 111 -7.13 -5.75 -11.41
C TYR A 111 -6.35 -5.07 -10.27
N VAL A 112 -6.36 -5.66 -9.08
CA VAL A 112 -5.60 -5.16 -7.93
C VAL A 112 -4.43 -6.11 -7.69
N ALA A 113 -3.19 -5.63 -7.78
CA ALA A 113 -2.03 -6.49 -7.56
C ALA A 113 -2.05 -7.13 -6.15
N ASP A 114 -1.63 -8.39 -6.04
CA ASP A 114 -1.42 -9.03 -4.74
C ASP A 114 -0.39 -8.22 -3.94
N PRO A 115 -0.74 -7.71 -2.75
CA PRO A 115 0.15 -6.89 -1.94
C PRO A 115 1.43 -7.63 -1.54
N GLU A 116 1.46 -8.97 -1.50
CA GLU A 116 2.68 -9.74 -1.23
C GLU A 116 3.74 -9.58 -2.34
N GLU A 117 3.30 -9.54 -3.59
CA GLU A 117 4.16 -9.32 -4.77
C GLU A 117 4.48 -7.84 -4.99
N GLY A 118 3.58 -6.97 -4.55
CA GLY A 118 3.63 -5.52 -4.68
C GLY A 118 3.27 -5.01 -6.08
N SER A 119 2.64 -3.85 -6.11
CA SER A 119 2.44 -3.02 -7.31
C SER A 119 3.66 -2.13 -7.57
N ILE A 120 3.91 -1.77 -8.82
CA ILE A 120 4.94 -0.77 -9.17
C ILE A 120 4.63 0.61 -8.56
N HIS A 121 3.35 0.90 -8.31
CA HIS A 121 2.95 2.07 -7.53
C HIS A 121 3.55 2.06 -6.12
N ASN A 122 3.73 0.89 -5.49
CA ASN A 122 4.31 0.79 -4.14
C ASN A 122 5.79 1.18 -4.09
N PHE A 123 6.46 1.26 -5.25
CA PHE A 123 7.85 1.70 -5.36
C PHE A 123 7.95 3.19 -5.74
N GLY A 124 6.83 3.87 -6.03
CA GLY A 124 6.80 5.24 -6.55
C GLY A 124 7.28 5.35 -8.00
N ALA A 125 7.17 4.26 -8.77
CA ALA A 125 7.72 4.13 -10.11
C ALA A 125 6.65 3.86 -11.18
N ALA A 126 5.38 4.08 -10.86
CA ALA A 126 4.25 4.04 -11.79
C ALA A 126 3.36 5.26 -11.57
N VAL A 127 2.57 5.58 -12.60
CA VAL A 127 1.63 6.69 -12.58
C VAL A 127 0.39 6.31 -13.37
N ASP A 128 -0.78 6.64 -12.81
CA ASP A 128 -2.08 6.57 -13.47
C ASP A 128 -2.53 7.98 -13.81
N LEU A 129 -2.84 8.25 -15.08
CA LEU A 129 -3.12 9.61 -15.50
C LEU A 129 -4.00 9.73 -16.75
N SER A 130 -4.47 10.94 -17.01
CA SER A 130 -5.12 11.35 -18.25
C SER A 130 -4.61 12.74 -18.69
N ILE A 131 -5.31 13.35 -19.66
CA ILE A 131 -5.04 14.67 -20.19
C ILE A 131 -6.28 15.54 -20.01
N VAL A 132 -6.03 16.79 -19.62
CA VAL A 132 -6.98 17.90 -19.63
C VAL A 132 -6.63 18.82 -20.80
N ASP A 133 -7.63 19.24 -21.57
CA ASP A 133 -7.46 20.20 -22.67
C ASP A 133 -7.28 21.64 -22.18
N ASP A 134 -7.04 22.56 -23.11
CA ASP A 134 -6.83 23.98 -22.84
C ASP A 134 -8.10 24.71 -22.36
N GLN A 135 -9.26 24.06 -22.38
CA GLN A 135 -10.50 24.55 -21.76
C GLN A 135 -10.77 23.94 -20.39
N GLY A 136 -9.88 23.08 -19.87
CA GLY A 136 -10.06 22.43 -18.58
C GLY A 136 -10.95 21.17 -18.62
N ASN A 137 -11.26 20.64 -19.81
CA ASN A 137 -12.04 19.41 -19.93
C ASN A 137 -11.12 18.18 -20.00
N LEU A 138 -11.53 17.11 -19.31
CA LEU A 138 -10.90 15.81 -19.47
C LEU A 138 -11.09 15.30 -20.90
N LEU A 139 -10.01 14.83 -21.51
CA LEU A 139 -10.12 14.13 -22.78
C LEU A 139 -10.93 12.84 -22.59
N ASP A 140 -11.94 12.65 -23.45
CA ASP A 140 -12.75 11.45 -23.45
C ASP A 140 -11.90 10.27 -23.98
N MET A 141 -11.61 9.32 -23.09
CA MET A 141 -10.84 8.12 -23.38
C MET A 141 -11.74 6.92 -23.74
N GLY A 142 -13.06 7.10 -23.85
CA GLY A 142 -14.04 6.06 -24.16
C GLY A 142 -14.45 5.17 -22.97
N THR A 143 -13.69 5.20 -21.89
CA THR A 143 -14.06 4.66 -20.57
C THR A 143 -13.57 5.62 -19.49
N PRO A 144 -14.18 5.62 -18.30
CA PRO A 144 -13.56 6.26 -17.14
C PRO A 144 -12.24 5.58 -16.76
N PHE A 145 -11.45 6.27 -15.93
CA PHE A 145 -10.38 5.67 -15.13
C PHE A 145 -10.93 4.55 -14.23
N ASP A 146 -10.13 3.53 -13.92
CA ASP A 146 -10.53 2.30 -13.20
C ASP A 146 -11.70 1.53 -13.84
N TYR A 147 -11.87 1.65 -15.16
CA TYR A 147 -12.81 0.79 -15.87
C TYR A 147 -12.25 -0.62 -16.04
N PHE A 148 -12.71 -1.56 -15.21
CA PHE A 148 -12.28 -2.95 -15.23
C PHE A 148 -13.03 -3.77 -16.29
N GLY A 149 -12.59 -3.64 -17.53
CA GLY A 149 -13.07 -4.47 -18.63
C GLY A 149 -12.32 -4.23 -19.92
N ASP A 150 -12.53 -5.12 -20.89
CA ASP A 150 -11.80 -5.13 -22.16
C ASP A 150 -11.79 -3.77 -22.88
N LEU A 151 -12.85 -2.95 -22.74
CA LEU A 151 -12.97 -1.66 -23.39
C LEU A 151 -11.89 -0.65 -22.95
N ALA A 152 -11.32 -0.80 -21.74
CA ALA A 152 -10.20 0.01 -21.28
C ALA A 152 -8.85 -0.45 -21.82
N GLN A 153 -8.74 -1.70 -22.28
CA GLN A 153 -7.46 -2.32 -22.60
C GLN A 153 -6.93 -1.87 -23.98
N PRO A 154 -5.74 -1.25 -24.04
CA PRO A 154 -5.08 -0.90 -25.30
C PRO A 154 -5.05 -2.00 -26.37
N ARG A 155 -4.84 -3.27 -25.96
CA ARG A 155 -4.74 -4.40 -26.90
C ARG A 155 -5.99 -4.61 -27.75
N TYR A 156 -7.16 -4.16 -27.28
CA TYR A 156 -8.45 -4.36 -27.96
C TYR A 156 -8.98 -3.11 -28.67
N GLU A 157 -8.25 -1.99 -28.67
CA GLU A 157 -8.70 -0.73 -29.30
C GLU A 157 -9.11 -0.90 -30.76
N LYS A 158 -8.30 -1.63 -31.56
CA LYS A 158 -8.61 -1.90 -32.98
C LYS A 158 -9.91 -2.67 -33.16
N ARG A 159 -10.17 -3.64 -32.27
CA ARG A 159 -11.39 -4.44 -32.28
C ARG A 159 -12.59 -3.57 -31.92
N PHE A 160 -12.51 -2.82 -30.83
CA PHE A 160 -13.63 -2.00 -30.36
C PHE A 160 -13.91 -0.78 -31.23
N LEU A 161 -12.92 -0.28 -31.97
CA LEU A 161 -13.14 0.69 -33.02
C LEU A 161 -13.97 0.10 -34.18
N LYS A 162 -13.69 -1.14 -34.59
CA LYS A 162 -14.47 -1.85 -35.64
C LYS A 162 -15.88 -2.19 -35.17
N GLU A 163 -16.05 -2.51 -33.90
CA GLU A 163 -17.35 -2.81 -33.28
C GLU A 163 -18.17 -1.53 -32.92
N ASN A 164 -17.66 -0.33 -33.22
CA ASN A 164 -18.25 0.96 -32.83
C ASN A 164 -18.47 1.13 -31.31
N LYS A 165 -17.73 0.39 -30.48
CA LYS A 165 -17.71 0.58 -29.02
C LYS A 165 -16.71 1.65 -28.57
N LEU A 166 -15.69 1.90 -29.39
CA LEU A 166 -14.82 3.07 -29.30
C LEU A 166 -14.97 3.91 -30.55
N THR A 167 -14.88 5.23 -30.40
CA THR A 167 -14.82 6.17 -31.52
C THR A 167 -13.37 6.39 -31.97
N LYS A 168 -13.18 6.96 -33.17
CA LYS A 168 -11.85 7.38 -33.62
C LYS A 168 -11.21 8.38 -32.63
N LYS A 169 -12.01 9.30 -32.09
CA LYS A 169 -11.55 10.32 -31.15
C LYS A 169 -11.05 9.70 -29.83
N HIS A 170 -11.73 8.68 -29.30
CA HIS A 170 -11.27 7.94 -28.11
C HIS A 170 -9.88 7.34 -28.34
N VAL A 171 -9.70 6.65 -29.47
CA VAL A 171 -8.42 6.02 -29.82
C VAL A 171 -7.33 7.07 -30.09
N GLU A 172 -7.66 8.21 -30.70
CA GLU A 172 -6.72 9.32 -30.90
C GLU A 172 -6.28 9.97 -29.59
N ASN A 173 -7.19 10.16 -28.64
CA ASN A 173 -6.86 10.70 -27.31
C ASN A 173 -5.95 9.74 -26.52
N ARG A 174 -6.27 8.43 -26.52
CA ARG A 174 -5.40 7.40 -25.91
C ARG A 174 -4.02 7.35 -26.56
N LYS A 175 -3.95 7.47 -27.89
CA LYS A 175 -2.68 7.54 -28.63
C LYS A 175 -1.87 8.77 -28.27
N LEU A 176 -2.50 9.93 -28.12
CA LEU A 176 -1.81 11.16 -27.69
C LEU A 176 -1.16 10.95 -26.32
N LEU A 177 -1.92 10.46 -25.33
CA LEU A 177 -1.39 10.15 -24.01
C LEU A 177 -0.23 9.17 -24.09
N ARG A 178 -0.42 8.04 -24.76
CA ARG A 178 0.60 7.00 -24.90
C ARG A 178 1.88 7.53 -25.55
N GLN A 179 1.78 8.27 -26.65
CA GLN A 179 2.93 8.87 -27.33
C GLN A 179 3.68 9.86 -26.44
N VAL A 180 2.96 10.73 -25.74
CA VAL A 180 3.56 11.71 -24.81
C VAL A 180 4.34 10.99 -23.70
N MET A 181 3.75 9.96 -23.10
CA MET A 181 4.37 9.20 -22.02
C MET A 181 5.56 8.37 -22.50
N GLU A 182 5.43 7.68 -23.64
CA GLU A 182 6.51 6.89 -24.26
C GLU A 182 7.70 7.76 -24.69
N GLU A 183 7.45 8.93 -25.32
CA GLU A 183 8.51 9.89 -25.68
C GLU A 183 9.24 10.45 -24.45
N ALA A 184 8.57 10.51 -23.30
CA ALA A 184 9.19 10.91 -22.03
C ALA A 184 9.98 9.78 -21.35
N GLY A 185 9.84 8.54 -21.83
CA GLY A 185 10.52 7.36 -21.36
C GLY A 185 9.74 6.51 -20.36
N PHE A 186 8.41 6.62 -20.33
CA PHE A 186 7.54 5.66 -19.65
C PHE A 186 7.15 4.49 -20.56
N GLU A 187 6.68 3.39 -19.97
CA GLU A 187 6.16 2.22 -20.66
C GLU A 187 4.70 1.97 -20.21
N GLY A 188 3.76 2.04 -21.15
CA GLY A 188 2.36 1.71 -20.89
C GLY A 188 2.13 0.20 -20.88
N ILE A 189 1.08 -0.25 -20.20
CA ILE A 189 0.66 -1.66 -20.22
C ILE A 189 -0.47 -1.91 -21.24
N VAL A 190 -0.74 -3.19 -21.52
CA VAL A 190 -1.74 -3.58 -22.53
C VAL A 190 -3.16 -3.70 -21.97
N ASP A 191 -3.29 -3.68 -20.64
CA ASP A 191 -4.53 -3.89 -19.90
C ASP A 191 -5.23 -2.56 -19.51
N GLU A 192 -4.49 -1.47 -19.41
CA GLU A 192 -5.01 -0.21 -18.86
C GLU A 192 -4.50 0.95 -19.71
N TRP A 193 -5.39 1.81 -20.21
CA TRP A 193 -4.97 2.94 -21.05
C TRP A 193 -4.30 4.07 -20.25
N TRP A 194 -4.52 4.10 -18.94
CA TRP A 194 -4.08 5.16 -18.02
C TRP A 194 -2.76 4.85 -17.30
N HIS A 195 -2.35 3.58 -17.22
CA HIS A 195 -1.22 3.13 -16.39
C HIS A 195 0.10 3.15 -17.16
N PHE A 196 1.12 3.77 -16.56
CA PHE A 196 2.46 3.87 -17.12
C PHE A 196 3.54 3.60 -16.07
N ASN A 197 4.47 2.68 -16.38
CA ASN A 197 5.64 2.41 -15.56
C ASN A 197 6.80 3.31 -15.97
N ALA A 198 7.48 3.92 -15.00
CA ALA A 198 8.68 4.72 -15.25
C ALA A 198 9.88 3.85 -15.65
N PHE A 199 9.91 2.58 -15.24
CA PHE A 199 10.97 1.62 -15.58
C PHE A 199 10.37 0.22 -15.71
N PRO A 200 11.07 -0.72 -16.37
CA PRO A 200 10.64 -2.11 -16.40
C PRO A 200 10.43 -2.68 -14.98
N PRO A 201 9.36 -3.43 -14.70
CA PRO A 201 9.06 -3.96 -13.36
C PRO A 201 10.22 -4.67 -12.67
N ALA A 202 10.98 -5.50 -13.40
CA ALA A 202 12.13 -6.22 -12.87
C ALA A 202 13.28 -5.28 -12.45
N GLU A 203 13.45 -4.16 -13.15
CA GLU A 203 14.41 -3.13 -12.78
C GLU A 203 13.97 -2.38 -11.53
N VAL A 204 12.69 -2.00 -11.44
CA VAL A 204 12.12 -1.34 -10.25
C VAL A 204 12.34 -2.20 -9.01
N LYS A 205 11.96 -3.48 -9.06
CA LYS A 205 12.10 -4.42 -7.92
C LYS A 205 13.56 -4.67 -7.51
N ARG A 206 14.52 -4.46 -8.42
CA ARG A 206 15.96 -4.56 -8.14
C ARG A 206 16.53 -3.28 -7.51
N ARG A 207 16.07 -2.11 -7.97
CA ARG A 207 16.61 -0.79 -7.59
C ARG A 207 16.02 -0.26 -6.30
N TYR A 208 14.72 -0.47 -6.09
CA TYR A 208 13.97 0.22 -5.06
C TYR A 208 13.32 -0.75 -4.08
N LYS A 209 13.10 -0.25 -2.87
CA LYS A 209 12.27 -0.92 -1.86
C LYS A 209 10.84 -0.41 -1.96
N ILE A 210 9.90 -1.27 -1.58
CA ILE A 210 8.51 -0.87 -1.38
C ILE A 210 8.45 0.19 -0.28
N VAL A 211 7.64 1.23 -0.50
CA VAL A 211 7.22 2.17 0.53
C VAL A 211 6.04 1.56 1.27
N GLU A 212 6.27 1.18 2.53
CA GLU A 212 5.28 0.46 3.32
C GLU A 212 4.11 1.36 3.77
N PHE A 213 4.39 2.61 4.14
CA PHE A 213 3.41 3.59 4.58
C PHE A 213 3.93 5.02 4.38
N LEU A 214 3.01 5.98 4.35
CA LEU A 214 3.30 7.41 4.50
C LEU A 214 2.46 7.97 5.65
N LEU A 215 3.09 8.71 6.54
CA LEU A 215 2.47 9.34 7.70
C LEU A 215 2.75 10.85 7.70
N PRO A 216 1.74 11.70 7.96
CA PRO A 216 1.97 13.10 8.25
C PRO A 216 3.02 13.27 9.37
N LEU A 217 3.93 14.23 9.24
CA LEU A 217 4.99 14.49 10.23
C LEU A 217 4.41 14.77 11.62
N SER A 218 3.25 15.43 11.69
CA SER A 218 2.52 15.66 12.94
C SER A 218 2.12 14.35 13.63
N LYS A 219 1.55 13.39 12.88
CA LYS A 219 1.20 12.07 13.40
C LYS A 219 2.43 11.25 13.77
N MET A 220 3.47 11.29 12.93
CA MET A 220 4.73 10.61 13.25
C MET A 220 5.32 11.12 14.56
N LYS A 221 5.31 12.45 14.78
CA LYS A 221 5.77 13.04 16.03
C LYS A 221 4.94 12.55 17.22
N THR A 222 3.62 12.61 17.15
CA THR A 222 2.73 12.09 18.21
C THR A 222 3.03 10.64 18.57
N VAL A 223 3.17 9.77 17.57
CA VAL A 223 3.50 8.35 17.76
C VAL A 223 4.86 8.16 18.42
N LEU A 224 5.85 8.97 18.06
CA LEU A 224 7.18 8.92 18.67
C LEU A 224 7.17 9.43 20.11
N ASP A 225 6.52 10.56 20.38
CA ASP A 225 6.37 11.15 21.71
C ASP A 225 5.64 10.17 22.67
N GLU A 226 4.55 9.55 22.21
CA GLU A 226 3.82 8.51 22.96
C GLU A 226 4.67 7.24 23.21
N SER A 227 5.70 7.00 22.39
CA SER A 227 6.58 5.84 22.52
C SER A 227 7.77 6.05 23.45
N GLU A 228 8.09 7.28 23.86
CA GLU A 228 9.30 7.59 24.64
C GLU A 228 9.35 6.85 25.98
N GLY A 229 8.18 6.67 26.62
CA GLY A 229 8.06 5.97 27.90
C GLY A 229 8.06 4.44 27.80
N LEU A 230 8.16 3.86 26.59
CA LEU A 230 7.99 2.43 26.38
C LEU A 230 9.31 1.67 26.48
N SER A 231 9.29 0.54 27.19
CA SER A 231 10.46 -0.33 27.23
C SER A 231 10.73 -0.93 25.85
N ARG A 232 12.01 -1.08 25.54
CA ARG A 232 12.50 -1.62 24.27
C ARG A 232 13.17 -2.97 24.51
N ASP A 233 13.13 -3.83 23.50
CA ASP A 233 13.89 -5.08 23.51
C ASP A 233 15.40 -4.82 23.38
N LYS A 234 16.21 -5.87 23.48
CA LYS A 234 17.68 -5.79 23.32
C LYS A 234 18.14 -5.25 21.97
N ASN A 235 17.26 -5.23 20.97
CA ASN A 235 17.52 -4.75 19.61
C ASN A 235 16.93 -3.34 19.35
N GLY A 236 16.35 -2.71 20.39
CA GLY A 236 15.77 -1.37 20.34
C GLY A 236 14.31 -1.30 19.86
N PHE A 237 13.62 -2.44 19.69
CA PHE A 237 12.23 -2.49 19.22
C PHE A 237 11.21 -2.28 20.35
N CYS A 238 10.11 -1.60 20.05
CA CYS A 238 8.91 -1.54 20.89
C CYS A 238 7.64 -1.48 20.02
N ILE A 239 6.49 -1.77 20.63
CA ILE A 239 5.18 -1.66 19.99
C ILE A 239 4.35 -0.59 20.70
N LEU A 240 3.81 0.34 19.92
CA LEU A 240 2.77 1.25 20.38
C LEU A 240 1.44 0.84 19.74
N VAL A 241 0.40 0.72 20.55
CA VAL A 241 -0.95 0.48 20.07
C VAL A 241 -1.81 1.69 20.38
N ASN A 242 -2.33 2.33 19.34
CA ASN A 242 -3.25 3.46 19.46
C ASN A 242 -4.68 2.97 19.26
N GLY A 243 -5.41 2.83 20.37
CA GLY A 243 -6.77 2.32 20.32
C GLY A 243 -7.82 3.31 19.77
N SER A 244 -7.56 4.61 19.82
CA SER A 244 -8.46 5.60 19.18
C SER A 244 -8.37 5.55 17.67
N GLU A 245 -7.16 5.41 17.14
CA GLU A 245 -6.91 5.35 15.70
C GLU A 245 -7.03 3.93 15.14
N LYS A 246 -7.20 2.93 16.01
CA LYS A 246 -7.20 1.52 15.62
C LYS A 246 -5.91 1.15 14.86
N LYS A 247 -4.77 1.62 15.37
CA LYS A 247 -3.45 1.41 14.77
C LYS A 247 -2.48 0.71 15.71
N LEU A 248 -1.59 -0.10 15.13
CA LEU A 248 -0.41 -0.65 15.79
C LEU A 248 0.84 -0.17 15.05
N TYR A 249 1.81 0.34 15.81
CA TYR A 249 3.10 0.81 15.32
C TYR A 249 4.22 -0.06 15.86
N LEU A 250 5.06 -0.58 14.97
CA LEU A 250 6.34 -1.17 15.34
C LEU A 250 7.41 -0.08 15.24
N LEU A 251 8.10 0.19 16.34
CA LEU A 251 9.17 1.19 16.38
C LEU A 251 10.51 0.51 16.64
N LYS A 252 11.59 1.08 16.09
CA LYS A 252 12.98 0.73 16.42
C LYS A 252 13.74 2.01 16.73
N ASN A 253 14.23 2.13 17.96
CA ASN A 253 14.74 3.39 18.49
C ASN A 253 13.69 4.50 18.24
N ASN A 254 14.07 5.64 17.69
CA ASN A 254 13.15 6.76 17.42
C ASN A 254 12.62 6.76 15.98
N SER A 255 12.25 5.60 15.45
CA SER A 255 11.71 5.49 14.10
C SER A 255 10.62 4.44 14.00
N ILE A 256 9.51 4.81 13.36
CA ILE A 256 8.42 3.89 13.01
C ILE A 256 8.91 3.03 11.85
N LYS A 257 8.79 1.70 12.00
CA LYS A 257 9.22 0.72 11.01
C LYS A 257 8.05 0.12 10.25
N LEU A 258 6.92 -0.11 10.93
CA LEU A 258 5.70 -0.62 10.32
C LEU A 258 4.50 -0.01 11.03
N MET A 259 3.40 0.08 10.29
CA MET A 259 2.09 0.50 10.78
C MET A 259 1.04 -0.48 10.28
N PHE A 260 0.11 -0.86 11.15
CA PHE A 260 -0.99 -1.77 10.81
C PHE A 260 -2.32 -1.23 11.33
N ASP A 261 -3.38 -1.43 10.54
CA ASP A 261 -4.75 -1.34 11.05
C ASP A 261 -5.03 -2.52 11.98
N ILE A 262 -5.74 -2.26 13.08
CA ILE A 262 -6.16 -3.28 14.04
C ILE A 262 -7.66 -3.17 14.32
N ALA A 263 -8.33 -4.30 14.50
CA ALA A 263 -9.69 -4.31 15.02
C ALA A 263 -9.66 -4.24 16.55
N ILE A 264 -10.57 -3.45 17.13
CA ILE A 264 -10.81 -3.41 18.57
C ILE A 264 -12.22 -3.93 18.78
N GLY A 265 -12.36 -5.03 19.53
CA GLY A 265 -13.67 -5.62 19.82
C GLY A 265 -14.61 -4.66 20.57
N GLU A 266 -15.91 -4.74 20.31
CA GLU A 266 -16.95 -3.86 20.86
C GLU A 266 -17.07 -3.93 22.40
N GLN A 267 -16.65 -5.02 23.01
CA GLN A 267 -16.46 -5.13 24.45
C GLN A 267 -14.97 -5.21 24.70
N GLY A 268 -14.37 -4.13 25.21
CA GLY A 268 -12.98 -4.18 25.65
C GLY A 268 -12.73 -5.44 26.50
N LEU A 269 -11.67 -6.19 26.19
CA LEU A 269 -11.10 -7.24 27.04
C LEU A 269 -12.12 -8.13 27.79
N GLY A 270 -13.04 -8.77 27.08
CA GLY A 270 -14.03 -9.70 27.65
C GLY A 270 -14.04 -11.07 26.97
N LYS A 271 -13.82 -12.14 27.74
CA LYS A 271 -13.82 -13.54 27.28
C LYS A 271 -15.23 -14.01 26.88
N THR A 272 -15.44 -14.51 25.66
CA THR A 272 -16.53 -15.47 25.35
C THR A 272 -16.28 -16.24 24.05
N LYS A 273 -16.77 -17.49 24.00
CA LYS A 273 -16.56 -18.51 22.95
C LYS A 273 -17.36 -18.26 21.67
N GLU A 274 -16.83 -18.77 20.57
CA GLU A 274 -17.38 -18.75 19.20
C GLU A 274 -18.70 -19.55 19.07
N GLY A 275 -19.76 -18.94 18.53
CA GLY A 275 -20.97 -19.67 18.08
C GLY A 275 -22.35 -19.34 18.69
N ASP A 276 -22.57 -18.20 19.35
CA ASP A 276 -23.91 -17.82 19.84
C ASP A 276 -24.35 -16.41 19.37
N HIS A 277 -25.65 -16.20 19.22
CA HIS A 277 -26.31 -15.14 18.42
C HIS A 277 -26.26 -13.71 19.01
N LYS A 278 -25.20 -13.37 19.76
CA LYS A 278 -24.97 -12.05 20.35
C LYS A 278 -23.51 -11.58 20.19
N THR A 279 -23.07 -11.42 18.94
CA THR A 279 -21.93 -10.61 18.47
C THR A 279 -22.11 -10.35 16.97
N PRO A 280 -21.81 -9.16 16.41
CA PRO A 280 -21.67 -9.03 14.97
C PRO A 280 -20.32 -9.59 14.52
N LEU A 281 -20.38 -10.64 13.69
CA LEU A 281 -19.43 -11.12 12.66
C LEU A 281 -18.03 -10.46 12.55
N GLY A 282 -16.96 -11.28 12.63
CA GLY A 282 -15.68 -11.04 11.96
C GLY A 282 -14.40 -11.40 12.75
N ASP A 283 -13.60 -12.34 12.23
CA ASP A 283 -12.32 -12.82 12.77
C ASP A 283 -11.12 -11.92 12.40
N TYR A 284 -10.16 -11.67 13.30
CA TYR A 284 -8.89 -11.05 12.89
C TYR A 284 -7.65 -11.63 13.60
N THR A 285 -6.70 -12.09 12.78
CA THR A 285 -5.43 -12.69 13.17
C THR A 285 -4.30 -11.83 12.59
N ILE A 286 -3.35 -11.35 13.41
CA ILE A 286 -2.01 -10.96 12.93
C ILE A 286 -1.12 -12.19 13.09
N LYS A 287 -1.09 -13.08 12.08
CA LYS A 287 -0.16 -14.20 11.99
C LYS A 287 0.74 -14.00 10.79
N TRP A 288 2.01 -13.73 11.06
CA TRP A 288 3.09 -13.97 10.11
C TRP A 288 3.54 -15.43 10.27
N MET A 289 3.33 -16.29 9.26
CA MET A 289 3.90 -17.65 9.16
C MET A 289 4.40 -17.95 7.74
N VAL A 290 5.61 -18.50 7.56
CA VAL A 290 5.88 -19.61 6.62
C VAL A 290 6.95 -20.53 7.22
N SER A 291 6.70 -21.81 6.95
CA SER A 291 7.48 -23.03 7.14
C SER A 291 8.92 -22.97 6.60
N ARG A 292 9.82 -23.73 7.21
CA ARG A 292 11.21 -23.86 6.75
C ARG A 292 11.41 -24.71 5.49
N ASN A 293 10.40 -25.41 4.93
CA ASN A 293 10.36 -25.99 3.55
C ASN A 293 9.09 -26.86 3.33
N GLY A 294 8.42 -26.78 2.16
CA GLY A 294 7.37 -27.75 1.72
C GLY A 294 5.89 -27.43 2.04
N PRO A 295 4.91 -28.02 1.31
CA PRO A 295 3.63 -27.37 0.99
C PRO A 295 2.64 -27.31 2.16
N LEU A 296 1.82 -26.26 2.10
CA LEU A 296 0.71 -25.94 3.01
C LEU A 296 -0.16 -27.16 3.32
N LYS A 297 -0.29 -27.51 4.60
CA LYS A 297 -1.46 -28.24 5.11
C LYS A 297 -2.35 -27.24 5.83
N GLN A 298 -3.60 -27.16 5.37
CA GLN A 298 -4.67 -26.38 5.99
C GLN A 298 -4.71 -26.67 7.49
N ASN A 299 -4.70 -25.63 8.32
CA ASN A 299 -4.94 -25.79 9.74
C ASN A 299 -6.43 -25.59 10.04
N PRO A 300 -7.13 -26.62 10.53
CA PRO A 300 -8.52 -26.55 10.95
C PRO A 300 -8.60 -26.01 12.39
N GLY A 301 -9.10 -24.79 12.59
CA GLY A 301 -9.58 -24.29 13.89
C GLY A 301 -8.54 -24.00 15.00
N GLY A 302 -8.51 -22.73 15.46
CA GLY A 302 -7.96 -22.26 16.76
C GLY A 302 -6.42 -22.17 16.86
N LEU A 303 -5.81 -21.33 17.71
CA LEU A 303 -6.19 -20.22 18.59
C LEU A 303 -4.90 -19.37 18.81
N ASP A 304 -5.05 -18.09 19.17
CA ASP A 304 -4.16 -17.21 19.99
C ASP A 304 -4.16 -15.76 19.49
N SER A 305 -4.72 -14.87 20.30
CA SER A 305 -5.02 -13.45 20.04
C SER A 305 -4.44 -12.53 21.14
N PHE A 306 -4.19 -11.25 20.82
CA PHE A 306 -3.89 -10.21 21.81
C PHE A 306 -5.06 -9.24 21.91
N VAL A 307 -5.30 -8.74 23.11
CA VAL A 307 -6.33 -7.73 23.36
C VAL A 307 -5.68 -6.60 24.17
N VAL A 308 -5.89 -5.37 23.72
CA VAL A 308 -5.15 -4.16 24.10
C VAL A 308 -6.18 -3.05 24.30
N ASP A 309 -6.19 -2.38 25.46
CA ASP A 309 -7.11 -1.26 25.71
C ASP A 309 -6.65 0.03 24.99
N ARG A 310 -7.43 1.12 25.10
CA ARG A 310 -7.13 2.41 24.44
C ARG A 310 -5.77 3.03 24.79
N LYS A 311 -5.07 2.55 25.84
CA LYS A 311 -3.79 3.03 26.34
C LYS A 311 -2.82 1.90 26.67
N THR A 312 -3.03 0.69 26.15
CA THR A 312 -2.20 -0.45 26.53
C THR A 312 -0.93 -0.46 25.67
N TYR A 313 0.20 -0.41 26.36
CA TYR A 313 1.51 -0.45 25.74
C TYR A 313 2.10 -1.87 25.82
N ALA A 314 2.85 -2.28 24.80
CA ALA A 314 3.40 -3.61 24.75
C ALA A 314 4.85 -3.63 24.29
N VAL A 315 5.64 -4.49 24.93
CA VAL A 315 7.07 -4.65 24.65
C VAL A 315 7.26 -5.93 23.86
N LEU A 316 8.10 -5.87 22.84
CA LEU A 316 8.41 -7.03 22.00
C LEU A 316 9.39 -7.93 22.78
N ASP A 317 9.07 -9.22 22.95
CA ASP A 317 9.89 -10.19 23.69
C ASP A 317 10.56 -11.21 22.75
N THR A 318 10.95 -10.78 21.55
CA THR A 318 11.60 -11.65 20.55
C THR A 318 12.37 -10.87 19.48
N GLU A 319 13.34 -11.52 18.84
CA GLU A 319 14.12 -10.95 17.73
C GLU A 319 13.31 -10.86 16.42
N LEU A 320 13.47 -9.73 15.72
CA LEU A 320 12.89 -9.44 14.41
C LEU A 320 13.95 -9.56 13.31
N TYR A 321 13.65 -10.31 12.24
CA TYR A 321 14.42 -10.25 10.98
C TYR A 321 13.47 -10.16 9.79
N PHE A 322 13.82 -9.33 8.81
CA PHE A 322 13.01 -9.00 7.64
C PHE A 322 13.32 -9.91 6.45
N GLY A 323 12.28 -10.45 5.81
CA GLY A 323 12.31 -11.47 4.76
C GLY A 323 11.16 -12.47 4.94
N ASN A 324 11.20 -13.62 4.25
CA ASN A 324 10.14 -14.65 4.28
C ASN A 324 10.07 -15.37 5.65
N LEU A 325 9.51 -14.62 6.60
CA LEU A 325 8.73 -14.95 7.79
C LEU A 325 9.46 -15.26 9.09
N LYS A 326 9.16 -14.42 10.08
CA LYS A 326 9.45 -14.62 11.51
C LYS A 326 8.33 -14.06 12.39
N LYS A 327 8.23 -14.66 13.58
CA LYS A 327 7.17 -14.53 14.60
C LYS A 327 7.42 -13.35 15.54
N ILE A 328 6.38 -12.60 15.90
CA ILE A 328 6.43 -11.56 16.95
C ILE A 328 5.71 -12.08 18.20
N ARG A 329 6.41 -12.10 19.33
CA ARG A 329 5.86 -12.34 20.67
C ARG A 329 5.79 -10.99 21.37
N VAL A 330 4.57 -10.58 21.72
CA VAL A 330 4.29 -9.30 22.37
C VAL A 330 4.03 -9.55 23.85
N LYS A 331 4.82 -8.92 24.71
CA LYS A 331 4.62 -8.91 26.16
C LYS A 331 3.95 -7.59 26.55
N VAL A 332 2.66 -7.67 26.86
CA VAL A 332 1.90 -6.51 27.35
C VAL A 332 2.41 -6.12 28.74
N LEU A 333 2.86 -4.87 28.89
CA LEU A 333 3.19 -4.31 30.20
C LEU A 333 1.95 -3.54 30.67
N SER A 334 1.14 -4.16 31.53
CA SER A 334 0.09 -3.42 32.22
C SER A 334 0.72 -2.54 33.31
N ASP A 335 0.20 -1.33 33.47
CA ASP A 335 0.35 -0.50 34.66
C ASP A 335 -0.41 -1.13 35.85
N GLY A 336 0.01 -2.35 36.20
CA GLY A 336 -0.27 -2.93 37.50
C GLY A 336 -1.66 -3.51 37.73
N THR A 337 -2.52 -3.74 36.73
CA THR A 337 -3.86 -4.34 37.01
C THR A 337 -4.31 -5.56 36.22
N ARG A 338 -3.46 -6.23 35.43
CA ARG A 338 -3.64 -7.66 35.07
C ARG A 338 -2.40 -8.26 34.40
N LYS A 339 -1.88 -9.35 34.98
CA LYS A 339 -0.86 -10.25 34.40
C LYS A 339 -1.52 -11.15 33.36
N VAL A 340 -0.92 -11.28 32.17
CA VAL A 340 -1.17 -12.42 31.29
C VAL A 340 0.16 -13.14 31.06
N SER A 341 0.32 -14.30 31.70
CA SER A 341 1.37 -15.26 31.40
C SER A 341 0.74 -16.44 30.68
N HIS A 342 1.26 -16.83 29.52
CA HIS A 342 1.11 -18.20 29.02
C HIS A 342 2.44 -18.64 28.39
N ASP A 343 3.03 -19.67 28.99
CA ASP A 343 4.01 -20.54 28.36
C ASP A 343 3.33 -21.32 27.22
N LEU A 344 4.04 -21.55 26.12
CA LEU A 344 3.62 -22.48 25.07
C LEU A 344 4.79 -23.37 24.69
N HIS A 345 4.58 -24.68 24.89
CA HIS A 345 5.48 -25.80 24.66
C HIS A 345 5.77 -26.10 23.18
N ASP A 346 6.90 -26.79 22.99
CA ASP A 346 7.56 -27.20 21.74
C ASP A 346 6.79 -28.22 20.88
N ARG A 347 7.22 -28.36 19.61
CA ARG A 347 7.01 -29.60 18.83
C ARG A 347 8.35 -30.21 18.38
N LEU A 348 8.40 -31.53 18.50
CA LEU A 348 9.51 -32.45 18.21
C LEU A 348 9.80 -32.66 16.72
N ILE A 349 11.10 -32.83 16.44
CA ILE A 349 11.75 -33.20 15.18
C ILE A 349 11.59 -34.71 14.94
N THR A 350 11.42 -35.14 13.69
CA THR A 350 11.34 -36.58 13.33
C THR A 350 12.73 -37.22 13.14
N PRO A 351 12.89 -38.54 13.36
CA PRO A 351 14.19 -39.23 13.22
C PRO A 351 14.86 -39.08 11.83
N GLU A 352 14.08 -38.99 10.74
CA GLU A 352 14.60 -38.72 9.40
C GLU A 352 15.18 -37.31 9.23
N GLU A 353 14.61 -36.30 9.90
CA GLU A 353 15.06 -34.91 9.84
C GLU A 353 16.37 -34.69 10.61
N ILE A 354 16.62 -35.48 11.66
CA ILE A 354 17.90 -35.50 12.40
C ILE A 354 19.03 -36.07 11.54
N LYS A 355 18.77 -37.11 10.72
CA LYS A 355 19.79 -37.73 9.85
C LYS A 355 20.28 -36.79 8.74
N ILE A 356 19.39 -35.96 8.18
CA ILE A 356 19.71 -35.00 7.11
C ILE A 356 20.49 -33.80 7.67
N ALA A 357 20.10 -33.30 8.85
CA ALA A 357 20.79 -32.19 9.50
C ALA A 357 22.21 -32.54 9.97
N GLN A 358 22.45 -33.80 10.39
CA GLN A 358 23.78 -34.29 10.78
C GLN A 358 24.74 -34.49 9.59
N SER A 359 24.22 -34.80 8.39
CA SER A 359 25.07 -34.95 7.20
C SER A 359 25.63 -33.62 6.66
N GLU A 360 25.00 -32.48 6.99
CA GLU A 360 25.40 -31.16 6.47
C GLU A 360 26.17 -30.28 7.47
N LYS A 361 26.50 -30.78 8.68
CA LYS A 361 27.28 -30.07 9.72
C LYS A 361 26.74 -28.66 10.09
N LEU A 362 25.44 -28.45 10.04
CA LEU A 362 24.84 -27.11 10.22
C LEU A 362 24.55 -26.68 11.67
N TRP A 363 24.96 -27.44 12.68
CA TRP A 363 24.83 -27.06 14.10
C TRP A 363 26.13 -27.38 14.86
N THR A 364 26.61 -26.41 15.67
CA THR A 364 27.56 -26.65 16.76
C THR A 364 26.93 -26.11 18.04
N ASP A 365 26.91 -26.95 19.07
CA ASP A 365 26.17 -26.75 20.33
C ASP A 365 26.59 -25.48 21.09
N ALA A 366 25.59 -24.69 21.50
CA ALA A 366 25.28 -24.42 22.91
C ALA A 366 23.94 -23.68 23.02
#